data_AF-A0A7J2I522-F1
#
_entry.id   AF-A0A7J2I522-F1
#
_cell.length_a   1.000
_cell.length_b   1.000
_cell.length_c   1.000
_cell.angle_alpha   90.00
_cell.angle_beta   90.00
_cell.angle_gamma   90.00
#
_symmetry.space_group_name_H-M   'P 1'
#
loop_
_entity.id
_entity.type
_entity.pdbx_description
1 polymer ?
#
loop_
_entity_poly.entity_id
_entity_poly.type
_entity_poly.pdbx_seq_one_letter_code
_entity_poly.pdbx_strand_id
1 'polypeptide(L)' 'FGIREHIDIPGTKYDPKVGIFGMDVCVSVERPGYRIMRRKRCRTKIPRKHRVSREEAIRFIEEKFNVKVE' A
#
# COMPACT_ATOMS: atom_id res chain seq x y z
N PHE A 1 3.21 3.68 6.33
CA PHE A 1 2.93 4.84 7.19
C PHE A 1 2.05 4.36 8.33
N GLY A 2 2.18 4.94 9.52
CA GLY A 2 1.43 4.51 10.70
C GLY A 2 0.37 5.54 11.06
N ILE A 3 -0.81 5.07 11.42
CA ILE A 3 -1.85 5.85 12.08
C ILE A 3 -1.66 5.61 13.57
N ARG A 4 -1.25 6.64 14.31
CA ARG A 4 -0.97 6.50 15.75
C ARG A 4 -2.24 6.24 16.54
N GLU A 5 -3.33 6.89 16.14
CA GLU A 5 -4.62 6.76 16.78
C GLU A 5 -5.71 6.59 15.73
N HIS A 6 -6.56 5.59 15.90
CA HIS A 6 -7.72 5.37 15.02
C HIS A 6 -8.72 6.54 14.99
N ILE A 7 -8.60 7.51 15.91
CA ILE A 7 -9.39 8.74 15.97
C ILE A 7 -9.06 9.69 14.80
N ASP A 8 -7.84 9.60 14.27
CA ASP A 8 -7.40 10.40 13.11
C ASP A 8 -8.11 9.97 11.80
N ILE A 9 -8.84 8.85 11.82
CA ILE A 9 -9.58 8.36 10.65
C ILE A 9 -10.93 9.08 10.58
N PRO A 10 -11.20 9.86 9.52
CA PRO A 10 -12.45 10.60 9.39
C PRO A 10 -13.64 9.62 9.32
N GLY A 11 -14.57 9.73 10.28
CA GLY A 11 -15.79 8.91 10.35
C GLY A 11 -15.77 7.84 11.44
N THR A 12 -14.65 7.60 12.10
CA THR A 12 -14.61 6.72 13.28
C THR A 12 -15.08 7.46 14.52
N LYS A 13 -16.16 6.99 15.15
CA LYS A 13 -16.62 7.53 16.44
C LYS A 13 -15.73 6.98 17.57
N TYR A 14 -15.34 7.86 18.49
CA TYR A 14 -14.66 7.47 19.72
C TYR A 14 -15.60 6.63 20.58
N ASP A 15 -15.25 5.35 20.81
CA ASP A 15 -15.90 4.50 21.80
C ASP A 15 -14.95 4.31 23.00
N PRO A 16 -15.27 4.90 24.18
CA PRO A 16 -14.44 4.81 25.38
C PRO A 16 -14.18 3.37 25.85
N LYS A 17 -14.99 2.39 25.42
CA LYS A 17 -14.83 0.98 25.82
C LYS A 17 -13.77 0.23 25.01
N VAL A 18 -13.45 0.71 23.80
CA VAL A 18 -12.55 0.02 22.85
C VAL A 18 -11.09 0.41 23.07
N GLY A 19 -10.83 1.59 23.65
CA GLY A 19 -9.49 2.11 23.93
C GLY A 19 -8.78 2.69 22.69
N ILE A 20 -7.61 3.31 22.90
CA ILE A 20 -6.80 3.91 21.83
C ILE A 20 -5.94 2.84 21.18
N PHE A 21 -6.26 2.46 19.95
CA PHE A 21 -5.40 1.62 19.11
C PHE A 21 -4.82 2.42 17.94
N GLY A 22 -3.56 2.12 17.63
CA GLY A 22 -2.86 2.55 16.43
C GLY A 22 -2.70 1.41 15.43
N MET A 23 -2.40 1.74 14.18
CA MET A 23 -2.21 0.77 13.09
C MET A 23 -1.05 1.17 12.20
N ASP A 24 -0.20 0.20 11.84
CA ASP A 24 0.76 0.35 10.77
C ASP A 24 0.15 -0.06 9.43
N VAL A 25 0.28 0.82 8.44
CA VAL A 25 -0.24 0.62 7.08
C VAL A 25 0.91 0.42 6.11
N CYS A 26 0.92 -0.77 5.51
CA CYS A 26 1.85 -1.15 4.45
C CYS A 26 1.11 -1.25 3.12
N VAL A 27 1.58 -0.54 2.11
CA VAL A 27 1.02 -0.57 0.75
C VAL A 27 2.04 -1.21 -0.18
N SER A 28 1.60 -2.22 -0.95
CA SER A 28 2.43 -2.85 -1.98
C SER A 28 1.94 -2.40 -3.36
N VAL A 29 2.83 -1.76 -4.13
CA VAL A 29 2.57 -1.33 -5.50
C VAL A 29 3.19 -2.32 -6.47
N GLU A 30 2.39 -2.85 -7.39
CA GLU A 30 2.83 -3.85 -8.37
C GLU A 30 2.30 -3.51 -9.76
N ARG A 31 3.07 -3.89 -10.79
CA ARG A 31 2.60 -3.82 -12.18
C ARG A 31 1.63 -4.96 -12.49
N PRO A 32 0.64 -4.72 -13.37
CA PRO A 32 -0.24 -5.79 -13.85
C PRO A 32 0.59 -6.86 -14.57
N GLY A 33 0.48 -8.11 -14.12
CA GLY A 33 1.31 -9.22 -14.59
C GLY A 33 1.99 -10.02 -13.47
N TYR A 34 2.01 -9.48 -12.24
CA TYR A 34 2.59 -10.14 -11.07
C TYR A 34 1.97 -11.50 -10.71
N ARG A 35 0.75 -11.78 -11.21
CA ARG A 35 0.06 -13.07 -11.02
C ARG A 35 0.88 -14.27 -11.50
N ILE A 36 1.74 -14.12 -12.51
CA ILE A 36 2.54 -15.22 -13.09
C ILE A 36 3.47 -15.85 -12.04
N MET A 37 3.92 -15.08 -11.04
CA MET A 37 4.75 -15.58 -9.94
C MET A 37 3.92 -16.29 -8.86
N ARG A 38 2.63 -15.96 -8.70
CA ARG A 38 1.76 -16.46 -7.63
C ARG A 38 0.94 -17.68 -8.04
N ARG A 39 0.63 -17.83 -9.32
CA ARG A 39 -0.21 -18.94 -9.84
C ARG A 39 0.50 -20.30 -9.74
N LYS A 40 -0.30 -21.37 -9.58
CA LYS A 40 0.19 -22.76 -9.55
C LYS A 40 0.62 -23.28 -10.93
N ARG A 41 -0.18 -23.00 -11.97
CA ARG A 41 0.09 -23.43 -13.36
C ARG A 41 1.10 -22.51 -14.03
N CYS A 42 2.15 -23.06 -14.65
CA CYS A 42 3.16 -22.31 -15.41
C CYS A 42 3.71 -21.10 -14.65
N ARG A 43 4.26 -21.34 -13.46
CA ARG A 43 4.87 -20.30 -12.61
C ARG A 43 6.21 -19.86 -13.21
N THR A 44 6.39 -18.55 -13.37
CA THR A 44 7.63 -17.96 -13.91
C THR A 44 8.08 -16.80 -13.04
N LYS A 45 9.40 -16.55 -12.99
CA LYS A 45 9.97 -15.40 -12.28
C LYS A 45 9.69 -14.11 -13.07
N ILE A 46 9.45 -13.02 -12.34
CA ILE A 46 9.23 -11.70 -12.94
C ILE A 46 10.59 -11.08 -13.29
N PRO A 47 10.81 -10.65 -14.54
CA PRO A 47 12.04 -10.01 -14.96
C PRO A 47 12.20 -8.64 -14.29
N ARG A 48 13.45 -8.19 -14.08
CA ARG A 48 13.75 -6.91 -13.41
C ARG A 48 13.06 -5.72 -14.09
N LYS A 49 12.97 -5.72 -15.42
CA LYS A 49 12.29 -4.67 -16.23
C LYS A 49 10.80 -4.50 -15.92
N HIS A 50 10.13 -5.53 -15.39
CA HIS A 50 8.72 -5.49 -15.05
C HIS A 50 8.48 -5.22 -13.56
N ARG A 51 9.53 -5.13 -12.75
CA ARG A 51 9.41 -4.71 -11.35
C ARG A 51 9.21 -3.21 -11.28
N VAL A 52 8.48 -2.75 -10.27
CA VAL A 52 8.27 -1.33 -10.02
C VAL A 52 9.53 -0.75 -9.35
N SER A 53 10.05 0.35 -9.88
CA SER A 53 11.12 1.11 -9.23
C SER A 53 10.54 2.06 -8.17
N ARG A 54 11.37 2.54 -7.24
CA ARG A 54 10.95 3.48 -6.21
C ARG A 54 10.36 4.76 -6.80
N GLU A 55 11.01 5.32 -7.81
CA GLU A 55 10.58 6.55 -8.50
C GLU A 55 9.22 6.38 -9.19
N GLU A 56 9.00 5.25 -9.87
CA GLU A 56 7.71 4.95 -10.48
C GLU A 56 6.59 4.81 -9.45
N ALA A 57 6.89 4.19 -8.31
CA ALA A 57 5.92 4.05 -7.23
C ALA A 57 5.54 5.40 -6.62
N ILE A 58 6.51 6.30 -6.40
CA ILE A 58 6.25 7.66 -5.91
C ILE A 58 5.37 8.42 -6.89
N ARG A 59 5.75 8.46 -8.17
CA ARG A 59 4.97 9.17 -9.21
C ARG A 59 3.55 8.63 -9.32
N PHE A 60 3.36 7.32 -9.25
CA PHE A 60 2.03 6.71 -9.31
C PHE A 60 1.14 7.12 -8.12
N ILE A 61 1.72 7.23 -6.92
CA ILE A 61 0.99 7.65 -5.72
C ILE A 61 0.66 9.15 -5.79
N GLU A 62 1.62 9.96 -6.23
CA GLU A 62 1.43 11.40 -6.45
C GLU A 62 0.31 11.68 -7.46
N GLU A 63 0.32 11.02 -8.62
CA GLU A 63 -0.71 11.22 -9.66
C GLU A 63 -2.10 10.75 -9.22
N LYS A 64 -2.18 9.63 -8.51
CA LYS A 64 -3.47 8.98 -8.21
C LYS A 64 -4.13 9.51 -6.94
N PHE A 65 -3.34 9.86 -5.94
CA PHE A 65 -3.83 10.30 -4.64
C PHE A 65 -3.51 11.77 -4.33
N ASN A 66 -2.79 12.46 -5.24
CA ASN A 66 -2.44 13.87 -5.11
C ASN A 66 -1.69 14.19 -3.81
N VAL A 67 -0.90 13.21 -3.33
CA VAL A 67 -0.10 13.28 -2.09
C VAL A 67 1.36 13.44 -2.47
N LYS A 68 2.07 14.41 -1.88
CA LYS A 68 3.54 14.52 -2.01
C LYS A 68 4.21 13.55 -1.04
N VAL A 69 5.15 12.75 -1.55
CA VAL A 69 5.93 11.83 -0.73
C VAL A 69 7.31 12.46 -0.51
N GLU A 70 7.56 12.99 0.69
CA GLU A 70 8.90 13.44 1.13
C GLU A 70 9.71 12.30 1.78
#